data_AF-A0A7L2L538-F1
#
_entry.id   AF-A0A7L2L538-F1
#
_cell.length_a   1.000
_cell.length_b   1.000
_cell.length_c   1.000
_cell.angle_alpha   90.00
_cell.angle_beta   90.00
_cell.angle_gamma   90.00
#
_symmetry.space_group_name_H-M   'P 1'
#
loop_
_entity.id
_entity.type
_entity.pdbx_description
1 polymer ?
#
loop_
_entity_poly.entity_id
_entity_poly.type
_entity_poly.pdbx_seq_one_letter_code
_entity_poly.pdbx_strand_id
1 'polypeptide(L)'
;NDPEDPDFHGNDPEDPKTPRNRPRRSPPAPPRPCKETFSVFYHESDADTATATHPPWMENPYVKVDTVAAEHLARPGHAHPGAVNLKVLRLGPLSRAGFYVA
;
A
#
# COMPACT_ATOMS: atom_id res chain seq x y z
N ASN A 1 -14.71 -75.31 -8.09
CA ASN A 1 -15.10 -75.41 -9.51
C ASN A 1 -16.38 -74.62 -9.66
N ASP A 2 -16.18 -73.34 -10.03
CA ASP A 2 -17.08 -72.18 -10.24
C ASP A 2 -18.52 -72.46 -10.70
N PRO A 3 -19.54 -71.60 -10.38
CA PRO A 3 -19.49 -70.14 -10.63
C PRO A 3 -20.27 -69.17 -9.70
N GLU A 4 -19.94 -67.87 -9.83
CA GLU A 4 -20.74 -66.63 -9.66
C GLU A 4 -21.57 -66.40 -8.37
N ASP A 5 -21.22 -65.33 -7.64
CA ASP A 5 -22.09 -64.70 -6.63
C ASP A 5 -22.49 -63.29 -7.12
N PRO A 6 -23.79 -62.93 -7.13
CA PRO A 6 -24.33 -61.68 -7.66
C PRO A 6 -24.41 -60.52 -6.63
N ASP A 7 -24.57 -59.32 -7.17
CA ASP A 7 -24.64 -58.00 -6.53
C ASP A 7 -25.36 -57.91 -5.16
N PHE A 8 -24.77 -57.13 -4.23
CA PHE A 8 -25.57 -56.38 -3.25
C PHE A 8 -25.04 -54.95 -3.07
N HIS A 9 -25.88 -54.00 -3.44
CA HIS A 9 -25.73 -52.56 -3.26
C HIS A 9 -25.32 -52.19 -1.83
N GLY A 10 -24.09 -51.70 -1.67
CA GLY A 10 -23.66 -50.91 -0.53
C GLY A 10 -23.68 -49.43 -0.91
N ASN A 11 -24.86 -48.82 -0.93
CA ASN A 11 -24.95 -47.36 -0.81
C ASN A 11 -24.51 -47.02 0.61
N ASP A 12 -23.25 -46.64 0.81
CA ASP A 12 -22.84 -46.01 2.05
C ASP A 12 -23.58 -44.67 2.18
N PRO A 13 -24.42 -44.49 3.21
CA PRO A 13 -25.09 -43.22 3.42
C PRO A 13 -24.05 -42.16 3.75
N GLU A 14 -23.96 -41.12 2.90
CA GLU A 14 -23.30 -39.87 3.25
C GLU A 14 -23.81 -39.41 4.62
N ASP A 15 -22.94 -39.43 5.63
CA ASP A 15 -23.26 -38.92 6.96
C ASP A 15 -23.41 -37.39 6.88
N PRO A 16 -24.64 -36.83 6.94
CA PRO A 16 -24.87 -35.44 6.60
C PRO A 16 -24.88 -34.63 7.88
N LYS A 17 -23.74 -34.50 8.58
CA LYS A 17 -23.63 -33.58 9.74
C LYS A 17 -22.22 -33.26 10.24
N THR A 18 -21.24 -33.08 9.36
CA THR A 18 -20.05 -32.28 9.76
C THR A 18 -20.22 -30.85 9.24
N PRO A 19 -20.53 -29.86 10.09
CA PRO A 19 -20.55 -28.47 9.66
C PRO A 19 -19.12 -28.09 9.25
N ARG A 20 -18.90 -27.88 7.94
CA ARG A 20 -17.68 -27.25 7.44
C ARG A 20 -17.60 -25.86 8.06
N ASN A 21 -16.84 -25.72 9.14
CA ASN A 21 -16.34 -24.44 9.60
C ASN A 21 -15.37 -23.91 8.53
N ARG A 22 -15.91 -23.38 7.42
CA ARG A 22 -15.15 -22.49 6.57
C ARG A 22 -14.82 -21.27 7.44
N PRO A 23 -13.53 -20.95 7.66
CA PRO A 23 -13.21 -19.68 8.30
C PRO A 23 -13.89 -18.59 7.47
N ARG A 24 -14.79 -17.83 8.12
CA ARG A 24 -15.37 -16.64 7.51
C ARG A 24 -14.20 -15.78 7.10
N ARG A 25 -13.98 -15.61 5.79
CA ARG A 25 -13.00 -14.64 5.29
C ARG A 25 -13.39 -13.31 5.93
N SER A 26 -12.45 -12.69 6.63
CA SER A 26 -12.61 -11.34 7.12
C SER A 26 -13.07 -10.46 5.96
N PRO A 27 -14.01 -9.51 6.19
CA PRO A 27 -14.38 -8.56 5.16
C PRO A 27 -13.11 -7.93 4.57
N PRO A 28 -13.03 -7.74 3.24
CA PRO A 28 -11.92 -7.02 2.65
C PRO A 28 -11.79 -5.67 3.36
N ALA A 29 -10.57 -5.29 3.71
CA ALA A 29 -10.30 -3.98 4.28
C ALA A 29 -10.92 -2.92 3.35
N PRO A 30 -11.55 -1.87 3.91
CA PRO A 30 -12.16 -0.84 3.09
C PRO A 30 -11.12 -0.31 2.09
N PRO A 31 -11.49 -0.14 0.82
CA PRO A 31 -10.57 0.39 -0.18
C PRO A 31 -10.07 1.73 0.32
N ARG A 32 -8.75 1.86 0.46
CA ARG A 32 -8.18 3.16 0.82
C ARG A 32 -8.51 4.13 -0.30
N PRO A 33 -9.02 5.34 0.02
CA PRO A 33 -9.28 6.32 -1.01
C PRO A 33 -7.98 6.59 -1.77
N CYS A 34 -8.06 6.55 -3.10
CA CYS A 34 -6.94 6.96 -3.93
C CYS A 34 -6.57 8.40 -3.58
N LYS A 35 -5.28 8.65 -3.36
CA LYS A 35 -4.76 9.97 -3.04
C LYS A 35 -3.92 10.46 -4.22
N GLU A 36 -4.20 11.68 -4.66
CA GLU A 36 -3.56 12.31 -5.82
C GLU A 36 -2.56 13.41 -5.38
N THR A 37 -2.15 13.35 -4.11
CA THR A 37 -1.24 14.31 -3.49
C THR A 37 -0.15 13.62 -2.69
N PHE A 38 1.02 14.24 -2.63
CA PHE A 38 2.12 13.85 -1.75
C PHE A 38 2.54 15.03 -0.88
N SER A 39 3.13 14.75 0.28
CA SER A 39 3.68 15.78 1.16
C SER A 39 5.19 15.86 0.93
N VAL A 40 5.75 17.06 1.01
CA VAL A 40 7.20 17.29 0.99
C VAL A 40 7.64 17.81 2.34
N PHE A 41 8.74 17.28 2.87
CA PHE A 41 9.33 17.67 4.14
C PHE A 41 10.82 17.93 3.99
N TYR A 42 11.41 18.66 4.94
CA TYR A 42 12.87 18.78 5.06
C TYR A 42 13.35 18.62 6.50
N HIS A 43 14.61 18.19 6.66
CA HIS A 43 15.29 18.11 7.95
C HIS A 43 16.72 18.63 7.82
N GLU A 44 17.07 19.66 8.58
CA GLU A 44 18.41 20.24 8.61
C GLU A 44 19.39 19.39 9.46
N SER A 45 20.63 19.24 9.00
CA SER A 45 21.70 18.54 9.73
C SER A 45 23.04 19.23 9.52
N ASP A 46 23.92 19.18 10.52
CA ASP A 46 25.28 19.73 10.43
C ASP A 46 26.26 18.76 9.75
N ALA A 47 25.87 17.50 9.55
CA ALA A 47 26.67 16.48 8.88
C ALA A 47 25.76 15.42 8.22
N ASP A 48 26.34 14.55 7.39
CA ASP A 48 25.62 13.42 6.80
C ASP A 48 25.42 12.29 7.83
N THR A 49 24.29 12.33 8.55
CA THR A 49 23.99 11.45 9.70
C THR A 49 22.75 10.58 9.48
N ALA A 50 22.12 10.65 8.30
CA ALA A 50 20.95 9.84 8.01
C ALA A 50 21.28 8.34 8.00
N THR A 51 20.37 7.56 8.57
CA THR A 51 20.40 6.09 8.57
C THR A 51 19.03 5.56 8.15
N ALA A 52 18.87 4.23 8.09
CA ALA A 52 17.58 3.62 7.76
C ALA A 52 16.43 4.02 8.72
N THR A 53 16.76 4.42 9.95
CA THR A 53 15.76 4.74 11.00
C THR A 53 15.91 6.14 11.59
N HIS A 54 16.95 6.90 11.22
CA HIS A 54 17.21 8.24 11.72
C HIS A 54 17.43 9.23 10.57
N PRO A 55 16.82 10.44 10.59
CA PRO A 55 15.78 10.87 11.52
C PRO A 55 14.51 10.01 11.41
N PRO A 56 13.67 9.91 12.45
CA PRO A 56 12.43 9.14 12.39
C PRO A 56 11.54 9.54 11.21
N TRP A 57 10.95 8.57 10.52
CA TRP A 57 10.09 8.76 9.34
C TRP A 57 8.69 9.31 9.69
N MET A 58 8.66 10.50 10.29
CA MET A 58 7.46 11.19 10.75
C MET A 58 7.71 12.70 10.84
N GLU A 59 6.62 13.47 10.88
CA GLU A 59 6.68 14.89 11.20
C GLU A 59 7.27 15.10 12.61
N ASN A 60 8.12 16.12 12.75
CA ASN A 60 8.96 16.34 13.94
C ASN A 60 9.90 15.13 14.22
N PRO A 61 11.08 15.07 13.57
CA PRO A 61 11.93 16.23 13.32
C PRO A 61 11.84 16.80 11.90
N TYR A 62 11.16 16.12 10.98
CA TYR A 62 10.91 16.65 9.64
C TYR A 62 9.91 17.81 9.70
N VAL A 63 10.26 18.92 9.05
CA VAL A 63 9.41 20.09 8.91
C VAL A 63 8.65 19.99 7.59
N LYS A 64 7.32 20.07 7.66
CA LYS A 64 6.48 20.00 6.47
C LYS A 64 6.58 21.28 5.65
N VAL A 65 6.82 21.12 4.35
CA VAL A 65 6.95 22.23 3.38
C VAL A 65 5.61 22.51 2.72
N ASP A 66 5.03 21.50 2.08
CA ASP A 66 3.77 21.62 1.35
C ASP A 66 3.11 20.24 1.18
N THR A 67 1.83 20.24 0.81
CA THR A 67 1.14 19.06 0.27
C THR A 67 0.89 19.31 -1.22
N VAL A 68 1.71 18.69 -2.05
CA VAL A 68 1.72 18.89 -3.50
C VAL A 68 0.67 18.00 -4.16
N ALA A 69 -0.22 18.63 -4.91
CA ALA A 69 -1.16 17.96 -5.80
C ALA A 69 -0.65 17.96 -7.25
N ALA A 70 -1.07 16.99 -8.03
CA ALA A 70 -0.86 17.01 -9.48
C ALA A 70 -1.86 17.96 -10.16
N GLU A 71 -1.39 18.76 -11.10
CA GLU A 71 -2.24 19.56 -11.98
C GLU A 71 -2.80 18.69 -13.12
N HIS A 72 -1.96 17.82 -13.66
CA HIS A 72 -2.27 16.86 -14.72
C HIS A 72 -2.25 15.45 -14.16
N LEU A 73 -3.40 14.78 -14.18
CA LEU A 73 -3.53 13.37 -13.81
C LEU A 73 -3.33 12.49 -15.03
N ALA A 74 -2.42 11.51 -14.91
CA ALA A 74 -2.27 10.48 -15.92
C ALA A 74 -3.53 9.59 -15.92
N ARG A 75 -4.34 9.69 -16.99
CA ARG A 75 -5.54 8.86 -17.18
C ARG A 75 -5.37 7.95 -18.39
N PRO A 76 -5.69 6.64 -18.28
CA PRO A 76 -5.74 5.74 -19.43
C PRO A 76 -6.71 6.28 -20.49
N GLY A 77 -6.25 6.38 -21.74
CA GLY A 77 -7.08 6.84 -22.87
C GLY A 77 -7.21 8.36 -23.06
N HIS A 78 -6.51 9.17 -22.26
CA HIS A 78 -6.44 10.62 -22.47
C HIS A 78 -5.37 11.00 -23.51
N ALA A 79 -5.59 12.11 -24.23
CA ALA A 79 -4.72 12.57 -25.33
C ALA A 79 -3.27 12.93 -24.91
N HIS A 80 -3.00 13.10 -23.62
CA HIS A 80 -1.68 13.44 -23.10
C HIS A 80 -1.24 12.47 -21.99
N PRO A 81 -0.93 11.21 -22.33
CA PRO A 81 -0.52 10.18 -21.35
C PRO A 81 0.87 10.41 -20.72
N GLY A 82 1.44 11.63 -20.81
CA GLY A 82 2.80 11.93 -20.37
C GLY A 82 3.02 13.38 -19.91
N ALA A 83 1.98 14.11 -19.52
CA ALA A 83 2.14 15.45 -18.95
C ALA A 83 2.88 15.35 -17.60
N VAL A 84 4.05 15.98 -17.51
CA VAL A 84 4.85 16.07 -16.28
C VAL A 84 4.38 17.26 -15.46
N ASN A 85 4.12 17.04 -14.17
CA ASN A 85 3.78 18.11 -13.23
C ASN A 85 5.07 18.75 -12.68
N LEU A 86 5.09 20.07 -12.55
CA LEU A 86 6.21 20.81 -11.97
C LEU A 86 5.72 21.68 -10.81
N LYS A 87 6.41 21.58 -9.66
CA LYS A 87 6.16 22.41 -8.48
C LYS A 87 7.49 22.93 -7.96
N VAL A 88 7.59 24.24 -7.79
CA VAL A 88 8.74 24.91 -7.16
C VAL A 88 8.37 25.24 -5.72
N LEU A 89 9.20 24.79 -4.78
CA LEU A 89 9.02 25.02 -3.35
C LEU A 89 10.21 25.81 -2.80
N ARG A 90 9.96 26.64 -1.78
CA ARG A 90 11.01 27.36 -1.05
C ARG A 90 11.18 26.74 0.33
N LEU A 91 12.42 26.39 0.69
CA LEU A 91 12.79 25.85 1.99
C LEU A 91 13.51 26.93 2.81
N GLY A 92 13.21 27.02 4.10
CA GLY A 92 13.98 27.83 5.04
C GLY A 92 13.26 29.05 5.66
N PRO A 93 13.99 29.90 6.41
CA PRO A 93 15.45 30.05 6.40
C PRO A 93 16.21 28.82 6.91
N LEU A 94 17.32 28.48 6.25
CA LEU A 94 18.22 27.38 6.64
C LEU A 94 19.40 27.95 7.44
N SER A 95 19.86 27.20 8.43
CA SER A 95 20.88 27.62 9.40
C SER A 95 21.97 26.58 9.67
N ARG A 96 21.73 25.29 9.37
CA ARG A 96 22.71 24.20 9.51
C ARG A 96 23.56 24.01 8.26
N ALA A 97 24.56 23.13 8.36
CA ALA A 97 25.48 22.85 7.25
C ALA A 97 24.80 22.23 6.01
N GLY A 98 23.69 21.51 6.17
CA GLY A 98 22.94 20.89 5.08
C GLY A 98 21.53 20.44 5.49
N PHE A 99 20.83 19.76 4.58
CA PHE A 99 19.49 19.24 4.82
C PHE A 99 19.16 18.03 3.95
N TYR A 100 18.17 17.26 4.38
CA TYR A 100 17.52 16.19 3.62
C TYR A 100 16.11 16.59 3.21
N VAL A 101 15.62 16.05 2.09
CA VAL A 101 14.21 16.18 1.65
C VAL A 101 13.56 14.80 1.63
N ALA A 102 12.32 14.73 2.09
CA ALA A 102 11.51 13.51 2.16
C ALA A 102 10.10 13.74 1.60
#